data_AF-A0A2D5XL28-F1
#
_entry.id   AF-A0A2D5XL28-F1
#
_cell.length_a   1.000
_cell.length_b   1.000
_cell.length_c   1.000
_cell.angle_alpha   90.00
_cell.angle_beta   90.00
_cell.angle_gamma   90.00
#
_symmetry.space_group_name_H-M   'P 1'
#
loop_
_entity.id
_entity.type
_entity.pdbx_description
1 polymer ?
#
loop_
_entity_poly.entity_id
_entity_poly.type
_entity_poly.pdbx_seq_one_letter_code
_entity_poly.pdbx_strand_id
1 'polypeptide(L)'
;MRPISRLQPHALAHPWHLLWPAALLIVACAGPGQPSPPSVDYLKAPPSNWASMHSTEFAAFVRGLQQPLWDSTARPNLLEASLGFGERALRATLLCAHEGARDEAPSISEHFLASLERRQAPPSRGEGGNQITQAAALVMRPLTLEQSVRLMALVIGSDPHPDLAVRVECACTLLARKETRVAPFLIRVLRARTPAEKTDPPDWPRIDTLAWVKHRASRSLAEHLGVPDAFRPDGSWQHQIDEALKYERLLMEMVETGR
;
A
#
# COMPACT_ATOMS: atom_id res chain seq x y z
N MET A 1 7.57 18.95 -49.24
CA MET A 1 6.61 18.95 -48.11
C MET A 1 5.78 17.67 -48.19
N ARG A 2 5.94 16.75 -47.23
CA ARG A 2 5.19 15.48 -47.14
C ARG A 2 4.39 15.48 -45.84
N PRO A 3 3.15 14.95 -45.82
CA PRO A 3 2.33 14.98 -44.61
C PRO A 3 2.83 13.92 -43.62
N ILE A 4 2.99 14.34 -42.36
CA ILE A 4 3.31 13.46 -41.23
C ILE A 4 2.01 12.82 -40.78
N SER A 5 1.86 11.52 -41.08
CA SER A 5 0.77 10.69 -40.57
C SER A 5 0.87 10.59 -39.04
N ARG A 6 -0.12 11.16 -38.34
CA ARG A 6 -0.31 10.95 -36.89
C ARG A 6 -0.71 9.50 -36.64
N LEU A 7 0.21 8.69 -36.14
CA LEU A 7 -0.12 7.43 -35.50
C LEU A 7 -0.74 7.75 -34.13
N GLN A 8 -2.02 7.44 -33.97
CA GLN A 8 -2.65 7.37 -32.65
C GLN A 8 -2.18 6.08 -31.95
N PRO A 9 -1.53 6.15 -30.78
CA PRO A 9 -1.30 4.97 -29.99
C PRO A 9 -2.63 4.57 -29.33
N HIS A 10 -3.17 3.42 -29.74
CA HIS A 10 -4.18 2.71 -28.96
C HIS A 10 -3.53 2.24 -27.65
N ALA A 11 -3.66 3.04 -26.60
CA ALA A 11 -3.40 2.60 -25.24
C ALA A 11 -4.52 1.64 -24.83
N LEU A 12 -4.23 0.34 -24.90
CA LEU A 12 -5.04 -0.67 -24.23
C LEU A 12 -4.96 -0.41 -22.72
N ALA A 13 -6.04 0.17 -22.18
CA ALA A 13 -6.23 0.37 -20.75
C ALA A 13 -6.32 -1.02 -20.09
N HIS A 14 -5.23 -1.47 -19.49
CA HIS A 14 -5.24 -2.68 -18.67
C HIS A 14 -5.90 -2.39 -17.30
N PRO A 15 -6.82 -3.23 -16.80
CA PRO A 15 -7.68 -2.94 -15.65
C PRO A 15 -7.02 -3.05 -14.25
N TRP A 16 -5.69 -3.12 -14.13
CA TRP A 16 -5.01 -3.34 -12.84
C TRP A 16 -4.96 -2.10 -11.93
N HIS A 17 -5.28 -0.91 -12.43
CA HIS A 17 -5.24 0.34 -11.66
C HIS A 17 -6.40 0.53 -10.66
N LEU A 18 -7.48 -0.26 -10.78
CA LEU A 18 -8.72 -0.05 -10.02
C LEU A 18 -8.90 -1.01 -8.82
N LEU A 19 -8.08 -2.05 -8.68
CA LEU A 19 -8.35 -3.12 -7.71
C LEU A 19 -7.52 -3.07 -6.41
N TRP A 20 -6.46 -2.24 -6.33
CA TRP A 20 -5.50 -2.39 -5.24
C TRP A 20 -5.67 -1.46 -4.03
N PRO A 21 -5.97 -0.16 -4.16
CA PRO A 21 -6.34 0.64 -2.98
C PRO A 21 -7.73 0.27 -2.47
N ALA A 22 -8.54 -0.35 -3.35
CA ALA A 22 -9.92 -0.68 -3.07
C ALA A 22 -10.03 -1.70 -1.94
N ALA A 23 -9.19 -2.73 -1.79
CA ALA A 23 -9.41 -3.71 -0.71
C ALA A 23 -9.36 -3.11 0.72
N LEU A 24 -8.62 -2.02 0.95
CA LEU A 24 -8.61 -1.28 2.22
C LEU A 24 -9.54 -0.03 2.22
N LEU A 25 -9.80 0.61 1.06
CA LEU A 25 -10.80 1.69 0.94
C LEU A 25 -12.26 1.19 0.78
N ILE A 26 -12.47 -0.07 0.45
CA ILE A 26 -13.78 -0.67 0.22
C ILE A 26 -14.58 -0.74 1.53
N VAL A 27 -13.93 -0.71 2.69
CA VAL A 27 -14.62 -0.62 3.98
C VAL A 27 -15.32 0.76 4.13
N ALA A 28 -14.90 1.80 3.42
CA ALA A 28 -15.41 3.16 3.59
C ALA A 28 -16.36 3.67 2.47
N CYS A 29 -16.44 3.00 1.31
CA CYS A 29 -17.21 3.48 0.15
C CYS A 29 -18.45 2.63 -0.18
N ALA A 30 -19.23 2.21 0.82
CA ALA A 30 -20.55 1.64 0.57
C ALA A 30 -21.49 2.75 0.05
N GLY A 31 -21.76 2.76 -1.25
CA GLY A 31 -22.77 3.63 -1.84
C GLY A 31 -24.17 3.31 -1.28
N PRO A 32 -25.06 4.30 -1.11
CA PRO A 32 -26.42 4.07 -0.65
C PRO A 32 -27.18 3.24 -1.71
N GLY A 33 -27.44 1.96 -1.44
CA GLY A 33 -28.24 1.10 -2.30
C GLY A 33 -27.77 -0.36 -2.45
N GLN A 34 -26.62 -0.74 -1.86
CA GLN A 34 -26.22 -2.14 -1.89
C GLN A 34 -27.01 -2.95 -0.84
N PRO A 35 -27.65 -4.07 -1.21
CA PRO A 35 -28.34 -4.92 -0.25
C PRO A 35 -27.36 -5.35 0.84
N SER A 36 -27.79 -5.25 2.11
CA SER A 36 -26.99 -5.71 3.24
C SER A 36 -26.51 -7.13 2.97
N PRO A 37 -25.20 -7.40 3.03
CA PRO A 37 -24.72 -8.76 2.89
C PRO A 37 -25.40 -9.63 3.96
N PRO A 38 -25.71 -10.90 3.65
CA PRO A 38 -26.22 -11.83 4.66
C PRO A 38 -25.28 -11.76 5.87
N SER A 39 -25.86 -11.59 7.06
CA SER A 39 -25.08 -11.54 8.31
C SER A 39 -24.40 -12.90 8.46
N VAL A 40 -23.13 -13.00 8.07
CA VAL A 40 -22.37 -14.23 8.19
C VAL A 40 -22.00 -14.33 9.66
N ASP A 41 -22.58 -15.32 10.34
CA ASP A 41 -22.18 -15.72 11.69
C ASP A 41 -20.66 -15.77 11.82
N TYR A 42 -20.14 -15.44 13.00
CA TYR A 42 -18.71 -15.44 13.33
C TYR A 42 -17.99 -16.67 12.76
N LEU A 43 -17.36 -16.49 11.59
CA LEU A 43 -16.58 -17.55 10.97
C LEU A 43 -15.34 -17.80 11.82
N LYS A 44 -15.24 -19.02 12.35
CA LYS A 44 -14.06 -19.49 13.08
C LYS A 44 -12.92 -19.93 12.17
N ALA A 45 -13.18 -20.09 10.87
CA ALA A 45 -12.18 -20.44 9.87
C ALA A 45 -12.56 -19.85 8.50
N PRO A 46 -11.57 -19.51 7.65
CA PRO A 46 -11.84 -19.19 6.25
C PRO A 46 -12.38 -20.44 5.53
N PRO A 47 -13.21 -20.28 4.48
CA PRO A 47 -13.68 -21.42 3.69
C PRO A 47 -12.51 -22.21 3.12
N SER A 48 -12.60 -23.55 3.09
CA SER A 48 -11.48 -24.42 2.69
C SER A 48 -10.92 -24.14 1.29
N ASN A 49 -11.73 -23.54 0.41
CA ASN A 49 -11.36 -23.14 -0.95
C ASN A 49 -10.86 -21.69 -1.07
N TRP A 50 -10.60 -20.96 0.02
CA TRP A 50 -10.21 -19.52 -0.01
C TRP A 50 -9.04 -19.24 -0.97
N ALA A 51 -8.08 -20.16 -1.07
CA ALA A 51 -6.91 -20.01 -1.93
C ALA A 51 -7.25 -20.13 -3.43
N SER A 52 -8.33 -20.84 -3.78
CA SER A 52 -8.72 -21.15 -5.16
C SER A 52 -10.05 -20.55 -5.61
N MET A 53 -10.76 -19.81 -4.74
CA MET A 53 -11.96 -19.02 -5.09
C MET A 53 -11.72 -18.15 -6.32
N HIS A 54 -12.75 -17.74 -7.04
CA HIS A 54 -12.59 -16.69 -8.04
C HIS A 54 -12.30 -15.34 -7.35
N SER A 55 -11.51 -14.44 -7.98
CA SER A 55 -11.07 -13.20 -7.30
C SER A 55 -12.24 -12.29 -6.90
N THR A 56 -13.33 -12.27 -7.68
CA THR A 56 -14.55 -11.50 -7.33
C THR A 56 -15.29 -12.08 -6.13
N GLU A 57 -15.35 -13.42 -6.03
CA GLU A 57 -15.96 -14.14 -4.91
C GLU A 57 -15.13 -13.94 -3.64
N PHE A 58 -13.81 -14.08 -3.74
CA PHE A 58 -12.90 -13.83 -2.62
C PHE A 58 -13.01 -12.39 -2.12
N ALA A 59 -13.09 -11.40 -3.02
CA ALA A 59 -13.28 -10.01 -2.64
C ALA A 59 -14.64 -9.76 -1.96
N ALA A 60 -15.72 -10.41 -2.43
CA ALA A 60 -17.02 -10.34 -1.78
C ALA A 60 -17.00 -11.00 -0.39
N PHE A 61 -16.32 -12.12 -0.26
CA PHE A 61 -16.10 -12.81 1.01
C PHE A 61 -15.37 -11.91 2.00
N VAL A 62 -14.20 -11.36 1.63
CA VAL A 62 -13.41 -10.47 2.50
C VAL A 62 -14.20 -9.24 2.94
N ARG A 63 -15.01 -8.65 2.04
CA ARG A 63 -15.92 -7.54 2.39
C ARG A 63 -16.97 -7.91 3.42
N GLY A 64 -17.47 -9.14 3.39
CA GLY A 64 -18.47 -9.64 4.33
C GLY A 64 -17.92 -10.00 5.71
N LEU A 65 -16.59 -10.01 5.89
CA LEU A 65 -15.96 -10.36 7.15
C LEU A 65 -16.15 -9.28 8.21
N GLN A 66 -16.98 -9.56 9.20
CA GLN A 66 -17.07 -8.76 10.43
C GLN A 66 -16.14 -9.37 11.49
N GLN A 67 -14.94 -8.79 11.65
CA GLN A 67 -13.96 -9.14 12.68
C GLN A 67 -13.80 -10.65 12.94
N PRO A 68 -13.38 -11.44 11.93
CA PRO A 68 -13.23 -12.87 12.08
C PRO A 68 -12.23 -13.20 13.19
N LEU A 69 -12.55 -14.26 13.92
CA LEU A 69 -11.69 -14.87 14.92
C LEU A 69 -11.27 -16.21 14.37
N TRP A 70 -10.18 -16.20 13.59
CA TRP A 70 -9.60 -17.43 13.08
C TRP A 70 -9.16 -18.28 14.26
N ASP A 71 -9.61 -19.52 14.27
CA ASP A 71 -9.22 -20.48 15.28
C ASP A 71 -7.70 -20.74 15.23
N SER A 72 -7.21 -21.39 16.29
CA SER A 72 -5.79 -21.73 16.44
C SER A 72 -5.23 -22.63 15.34
N THR A 73 -6.08 -23.25 14.51
CA THR A 73 -5.64 -24.15 13.42
C THR A 73 -5.58 -23.44 12.07
N ALA A 74 -6.50 -22.51 11.80
CA ALA A 74 -6.51 -21.72 10.57
C ALA A 74 -5.38 -20.67 10.55
N ARG A 75 -5.11 -20.00 11.69
CA ARG A 75 -4.16 -18.89 11.73
C ARG A 75 -2.73 -19.29 11.31
N PRO A 76 -2.09 -20.36 11.83
CA PRO A 76 -0.74 -20.74 11.41
C PRO A 76 -0.65 -21.00 9.90
N ASN A 77 -1.66 -21.65 9.32
CA ASN A 77 -1.72 -21.94 7.89
C ASN A 77 -1.82 -20.66 7.03
N LEU A 78 -2.57 -19.66 7.49
CA LEU A 78 -2.66 -18.36 6.82
C LEU A 78 -1.34 -17.58 6.94
N LEU A 79 -0.74 -17.56 8.13
CA LEU A 79 0.54 -16.89 8.34
C LEU A 79 1.64 -17.53 7.48
N GLU A 80 1.73 -18.85 7.45
CA GLU A 80 2.66 -19.57 6.57
C GLU A 80 2.41 -19.25 5.10
N ALA A 81 1.15 -19.32 4.64
CA ALA A 81 0.80 -19.02 3.26
C ALA A 81 1.13 -17.57 2.86
N SER A 82 1.07 -16.61 3.80
CA SER A 82 1.39 -15.20 3.56
C SER A 82 2.88 -14.92 3.29
N LEU A 83 3.78 -15.85 3.63
CA LEU A 83 5.22 -15.71 3.44
C LEU A 83 5.68 -15.88 1.98
N GLY A 84 4.84 -16.49 1.14
CA GLY A 84 5.17 -16.75 -0.27
C GLY A 84 4.92 -15.55 -1.18
N PHE A 85 4.77 -15.81 -2.48
CA PHE A 85 4.39 -14.82 -3.49
C PHE A 85 3.11 -15.24 -4.22
N GLY A 86 2.55 -14.30 -4.98
CA GLY A 86 1.38 -14.55 -5.83
C GLY A 86 0.05 -14.55 -5.08
N GLU A 87 -0.99 -15.06 -5.75
CA GLU A 87 -2.38 -14.86 -5.34
C GLU A 87 -2.71 -15.53 -3.99
N ARG A 88 -2.18 -16.74 -3.73
CA ARG A 88 -2.38 -17.42 -2.44
C ARG A 88 -1.82 -16.61 -1.27
N ALA A 89 -0.60 -16.05 -1.42
CA ALA A 89 0.04 -15.26 -0.37
C ALA A 89 -0.70 -13.94 -0.13
N LEU A 90 -1.15 -13.29 -1.20
CA LEU A 90 -1.99 -12.10 -1.12
C LEU A 90 -3.28 -12.37 -0.36
N ARG A 91 -4.02 -13.41 -0.74
CA ARG A 91 -5.29 -13.78 -0.11
C ARG A 91 -5.10 -14.11 1.36
N ALA A 92 -4.06 -14.87 1.69
CA ALA A 92 -3.71 -15.17 3.08
C ALA A 92 -3.42 -13.90 3.89
N THR A 93 -2.68 -12.96 3.30
CA THR A 93 -2.39 -11.64 3.90
C THR A 93 -3.66 -10.86 4.17
N LEU A 94 -4.60 -10.81 3.22
CA LEU A 94 -5.88 -10.13 3.40
C LEU A 94 -6.70 -10.77 4.53
N LEU A 95 -6.77 -12.10 4.60
CA LEU A 95 -7.47 -12.80 5.68
C LEU A 95 -6.83 -12.53 7.04
N CYS A 96 -5.50 -12.53 7.12
CA CYS A 96 -4.77 -12.16 8.34
C CYS A 96 -5.05 -10.69 8.70
N ALA A 97 -5.04 -9.77 7.73
CA ALA A 97 -5.26 -8.35 7.95
C ALA A 97 -6.65 -8.05 8.56
N HIS A 98 -7.67 -8.85 8.23
CA HIS A 98 -9.02 -8.71 8.78
C HIS A 98 -9.23 -9.36 10.16
N GLU A 99 -8.29 -10.19 10.64
CA GLU A 99 -8.39 -10.80 11.96
C GLU A 99 -8.35 -9.75 13.08
N GLY A 100 -9.24 -9.80 14.07
CA GLY A 100 -9.30 -8.78 15.13
C GLY A 100 -7.97 -8.58 15.88
N ALA A 101 -7.70 -7.35 16.35
CA ALA A 101 -6.60 -7.08 17.26
C ALA A 101 -6.97 -7.58 18.68
N ARG A 102 -6.52 -8.78 19.06
CA ARG A 102 -6.53 -9.24 20.45
C ARG A 102 -5.10 -9.44 20.96
N ASP A 103 -4.91 -9.20 22.25
CA ASP A 103 -3.63 -8.90 22.92
C ASP A 103 -2.66 -10.07 23.15
N GLU A 104 -2.95 -11.31 22.74
CA GLU A 104 -2.22 -12.48 23.30
C GLU A 104 -1.50 -13.40 22.31
N ALA A 105 -1.60 -13.19 20.99
CA ALA A 105 -0.88 -14.02 20.00
C ALA A 105 0.41 -13.35 19.50
N PRO A 106 1.40 -14.10 18.95
CA PRO A 106 2.47 -13.50 18.16
C PRO A 106 1.82 -12.57 17.15
N SER A 107 2.06 -11.26 17.31
CA SER A 107 1.22 -10.29 16.62
C SER A 107 1.36 -10.48 15.12
N ILE A 108 0.24 -10.47 14.40
CA ILE A 108 0.24 -10.47 12.92
C ILE A 108 1.16 -9.35 12.41
N SER A 109 1.23 -8.23 13.15
CA SER A 109 2.19 -7.15 12.92
C SER A 109 3.64 -7.63 12.89
N GLU A 110 4.06 -8.42 13.88
CA GLU A 110 5.41 -8.98 13.96
C GLU A 110 5.68 -9.94 12.80
N HIS A 111 4.71 -10.78 12.45
CA HIS A 111 4.84 -11.70 11.32
C HIS A 111 5.00 -10.96 9.98
N PHE A 112 4.17 -9.95 9.73
CA PHE A 112 4.26 -9.11 8.54
C PHE A 112 5.56 -8.32 8.50
N LEU A 113 5.98 -7.73 9.62
CA LEU A 113 7.23 -6.99 9.70
C LEU A 113 8.44 -7.91 9.45
N ALA A 114 8.49 -9.07 10.09
CA ALA A 114 9.55 -10.06 9.87
C ALA A 114 9.57 -10.57 8.42
N SER A 115 8.42 -10.70 7.76
CA SER A 115 8.33 -11.04 6.34
C SER A 115 8.94 -9.94 5.46
N LEU A 116 8.57 -8.68 5.69
CA LEU A 116 9.10 -7.53 4.96
C LEU A 116 10.61 -7.34 5.16
N GLU A 117 11.12 -7.63 6.37
CA GLU A 117 12.55 -7.54 6.69
C GLU A 117 13.43 -8.57 5.98
N ARG A 118 12.84 -9.63 5.41
CA ARG A 118 13.58 -10.54 4.52
C ARG A 118 13.99 -9.86 3.22
N ARG A 119 13.42 -8.70 2.89
CA ARG A 119 13.80 -7.86 1.73
C ARG A 119 13.83 -8.65 0.42
N GLN A 120 12.94 -9.63 0.28
CA GLN A 120 12.90 -10.48 -0.90
C GLN A 120 12.24 -9.71 -2.03
N ALA A 121 12.97 -9.46 -3.11
CA ALA A 121 12.38 -8.96 -4.34
C ALA A 121 11.41 -10.02 -4.91
N PRO A 122 10.20 -9.63 -5.36
CA PRO A 122 9.29 -10.59 -5.95
C PRO A 122 9.86 -11.12 -7.28
N PRO A 123 9.56 -12.38 -7.67
CA PRO A 123 10.04 -12.96 -8.93
C PRO A 123 9.61 -12.15 -10.15
N SER A 124 8.43 -11.55 -10.06
CA SER A 124 7.89 -10.63 -11.05
C SER A 124 7.16 -9.48 -10.37
N ARG A 125 7.01 -8.36 -11.06
CA ARG A 125 6.26 -7.20 -10.54
C ARG A 125 4.82 -7.55 -10.14
N GLY A 126 4.19 -8.48 -10.85
CA GLY A 126 2.80 -8.91 -10.57
C GLY A 126 2.67 -9.73 -9.28
N GLU A 127 3.78 -10.25 -8.76
CA GLU A 127 3.80 -11.16 -7.61
C GLU A 127 4.12 -10.48 -6.28
N GLY A 128 4.60 -9.23 -6.29
CA GLY A 128 4.94 -8.46 -5.08
C GLY A 128 3.74 -7.87 -4.33
N GLY A 129 2.53 -8.14 -4.77
CA GLY A 129 1.32 -7.60 -4.16
C GLY A 129 1.23 -7.95 -2.67
N ASN A 130 1.53 -9.19 -2.28
CA ASN A 130 1.41 -9.62 -0.88
C ASN A 130 2.24 -8.75 0.07
N GLN A 131 3.48 -8.38 -0.28
CA GLN A 131 4.33 -7.53 0.57
C GLN A 131 3.78 -6.11 0.69
N ILE A 132 3.28 -5.53 -0.41
CA ILE A 132 2.60 -4.23 -0.37
C ILE A 132 1.38 -4.32 0.56
N THR A 133 0.58 -5.40 0.48
CA THR A 133 -0.57 -5.60 1.36
C THR A 133 -0.16 -5.83 2.81
N GLN A 134 0.93 -6.54 3.08
CA GLN A 134 1.47 -6.72 4.43
C GLN A 134 1.82 -5.35 5.04
N ALA A 135 2.57 -4.52 4.30
CA ALA A 135 2.91 -3.17 4.72
C ALA A 135 1.65 -2.33 4.98
N ALA A 136 0.69 -2.33 4.04
CA ALA A 136 -0.56 -1.58 4.20
C ALA A 136 -1.38 -2.04 5.40
N ALA A 137 -1.45 -3.35 5.66
CA ALA A 137 -2.22 -3.92 6.76
C ALA A 137 -1.72 -3.50 8.15
N LEU A 138 -0.43 -3.14 8.27
CA LEU A 138 0.15 -2.63 9.52
C LEU A 138 -0.49 -1.31 9.98
N VAL A 139 -1.13 -0.54 9.08
CA VAL A 139 -1.84 0.70 9.47
C VAL A 139 -3.00 0.44 10.44
N MET A 140 -3.66 -0.71 10.30
CA MET A 140 -4.82 -1.10 11.10
C MET A 140 -4.43 -1.77 12.41
N ARG A 141 -3.13 -1.85 12.73
CA ARG A 141 -2.62 -2.61 13.86
C ARG A 141 -1.90 -1.70 14.86
N PRO A 142 -1.92 -2.05 16.16
CA PRO A 142 -0.97 -1.48 17.09
C PRO A 142 0.44 -1.90 16.67
N LEU A 143 1.35 -0.94 16.63
CA LEU A 143 2.78 -1.15 16.47
C LEU A 143 3.48 -0.61 17.71
N THR A 144 4.44 -1.36 18.23
CA THR A 144 5.35 -0.85 19.25
C THR A 144 6.28 0.21 18.66
N LEU A 145 6.96 0.96 19.52
CA LEU A 145 8.01 1.90 19.08
C LEU A 145 9.10 1.17 18.29
N GLU A 146 9.53 0.00 18.78
CA GLU A 146 10.53 -0.85 18.12
C GLU A 146 10.08 -1.26 16.71
N GLN A 147 8.83 -1.75 16.57
CA GLN A 147 8.26 -2.12 15.28
C GLN A 147 8.17 -0.92 14.33
N SER A 148 7.86 0.27 14.84
CA SER A 148 7.83 1.50 14.05
C SER A 148 9.23 1.90 13.55
N VAL A 149 10.27 1.75 14.37
CA VAL A 149 11.67 1.99 13.98
C VAL A 149 12.12 0.99 12.90
N ARG A 150 11.80 -0.30 13.08
CA ARG A 150 12.07 -1.35 12.10
C ARG A 150 11.37 -1.08 10.76
N LEU A 151 10.08 -0.72 10.80
CA LEU A 151 9.33 -0.35 9.59
C LEU A 151 9.94 0.87 8.90
N MET A 152 10.44 1.87 9.65
CA MET A 152 11.11 3.04 9.09
C MET A 152 12.45 2.70 8.45
N ALA A 153 13.20 1.74 9.01
CA ALA A 153 14.43 1.25 8.42
C ALA A 153 14.19 0.61 7.04
N LEU A 154 13.02 0.00 6.80
CA LEU A 154 12.63 -0.49 5.48
C LEU A 154 12.39 0.64 4.46
N VAL A 155 12.15 1.88 4.90
CA VAL A 155 11.90 3.03 4.01
C VAL A 155 13.17 3.82 3.73
N ILE A 156 13.83 4.28 4.81
CA ILE A 156 14.95 5.25 4.78
C ILE A 156 16.17 4.79 5.60
N GLY A 157 16.24 3.52 5.97
CA GLY A 157 17.39 2.96 6.69
C GLY A 157 18.63 2.81 5.80
N SER A 158 19.72 2.32 6.39
CA SER A 158 20.97 2.01 5.67
C SER A 158 20.83 0.87 4.66
N ASP A 159 19.82 0.02 4.86
CA ASP A 159 19.47 -1.11 3.98
C ASP A 159 17.94 -1.14 3.80
N PRO A 160 17.38 -0.22 2.98
CA PRO A 160 15.94 -0.12 2.76
C PRO A 160 15.42 -1.30 1.93
N HIS A 161 14.10 -1.52 1.91
CA HIS A 161 13.50 -2.58 1.11
C HIS A 161 13.79 -2.37 -0.40
N PRO A 162 14.19 -3.38 -1.18
CA PRO A 162 14.58 -3.18 -2.58
C PRO A 162 13.42 -2.80 -3.50
N ASP A 163 12.19 -3.22 -3.15
CA ASP A 163 10.98 -2.88 -3.87
C ASP A 163 10.43 -1.49 -3.45
N LEU A 164 10.40 -0.53 -4.38
CA LEU A 164 9.91 0.83 -4.13
C LEU A 164 8.44 0.87 -3.70
N ALA A 165 7.59 0.01 -4.23
CA ALA A 165 6.17 0.01 -3.89
C ALA A 165 5.96 -0.41 -2.44
N VAL A 166 6.74 -1.37 -1.96
CA VAL A 166 6.79 -1.75 -0.54
C VAL A 166 7.28 -0.58 0.32
N ARG A 167 8.38 0.10 -0.07
CA ARG A 167 8.89 1.27 0.66
C ARG A 167 7.85 2.38 0.79
N VAL A 168 7.14 2.69 -0.30
CA VAL A 168 6.07 3.70 -0.32
C VAL A 168 4.95 3.30 0.63
N GLU A 169 4.52 2.05 0.64
CA GLU A 169 3.44 1.63 1.52
C GLU A 169 3.85 1.59 3.01
N CYS A 170 5.09 1.21 3.31
CA CYS A 170 5.67 1.36 4.65
C CYS A 170 5.70 2.83 5.09
N ALA A 171 6.12 3.74 4.21
CA ALA A 171 6.12 5.18 4.48
C ALA A 171 4.70 5.74 4.69
N CYS A 172 3.73 5.34 3.86
CA CYS A 172 2.34 5.73 4.05
C CYS A 172 1.76 5.24 5.37
N THR A 173 2.11 4.00 5.76
CA THR A 173 1.71 3.41 7.05
C THR A 173 2.26 4.22 8.22
N LEU A 174 3.55 4.59 8.19
CA LEU A 174 4.18 5.43 9.21
C LEU A 174 3.56 6.84 9.24
N LEU A 175 3.34 7.44 8.08
CA LEU A 175 2.76 8.78 7.98
C LEU A 175 1.32 8.84 8.52
N ALA A 176 0.51 7.81 8.28
CA ALA A 176 -0.81 7.66 8.87
C ALA A 176 -0.77 7.60 10.41
N ARG A 177 0.34 7.12 10.97
CA ARG A 177 0.64 7.09 12.42
C ARG A 177 1.36 8.35 12.91
N LYS A 178 1.35 9.42 12.12
CA LYS A 178 1.98 10.72 12.42
C LYS A 178 3.51 10.68 12.54
N GLU A 179 4.15 9.65 11.99
CA GLU A 179 5.61 9.63 11.85
C GLU A 179 6.02 10.42 10.61
N THR A 180 6.45 11.67 10.79
CA THR A 180 6.71 12.63 9.69
C THR A 180 8.10 12.48 9.08
N ARG A 181 9.03 11.74 9.70
CA ARG A 181 10.40 11.54 9.20
C ARG A 181 10.46 10.87 7.81
N VAL A 182 9.41 10.15 7.42
CA VAL A 182 9.30 9.51 6.08
C VAL A 182 8.75 10.43 4.99
N ALA A 183 8.23 11.61 5.33
CA ALA A 183 7.62 12.50 4.35
C ALA A 183 8.62 12.98 3.26
N PRO A 184 9.89 13.32 3.57
CA PRO A 184 10.88 13.66 2.54
C PRO A 184 11.07 12.55 1.49
N PHE A 185 11.04 11.28 1.91
CA PHE A 185 11.09 10.15 0.99
C PHE A 185 9.87 10.13 0.03
N LEU A 186 8.65 10.37 0.53
CA LEU A 186 7.46 10.45 -0.31
C LEU A 186 7.53 11.62 -1.31
N ILE A 187 8.09 12.77 -0.91
CA ILE A 187 8.33 13.91 -1.80
C ILE A 187 9.34 13.54 -2.90
N ARG A 188 10.42 12.82 -2.57
CA ARG A 188 11.36 12.27 -3.58
C ARG A 188 10.66 11.38 -4.60
N VAL A 189 9.73 10.53 -4.15
CA VAL A 189 8.91 9.69 -5.04
C VAL A 189 8.08 10.53 -6.01
N LEU A 190 7.48 11.64 -5.56
CA LEU A 190 6.73 12.55 -6.44
C LEU A 190 7.63 13.23 -7.48
N ARG A 191 8.86 13.59 -7.10
CA ARG A 191 9.87 14.23 -7.96
C ARG A 191 10.56 13.29 -8.94
N ALA A 192 10.51 11.98 -8.72
CA ALA A 192 11.15 11.00 -9.59
C ALA A 192 10.72 11.16 -11.06
N ARG A 193 11.64 11.02 -12.02
CA ARG A 193 11.43 11.21 -13.47
C ARG A 193 10.96 12.62 -13.87
N THR A 194 11.25 13.63 -13.04
CA THR A 194 11.15 15.06 -13.38
C THR A 194 12.55 15.68 -13.38
N PRO A 195 12.76 16.89 -13.93
CA PRO A 195 14.03 17.60 -13.81
C PRO A 195 14.53 17.79 -12.36
N ALA A 196 13.61 17.87 -11.38
CA ALA A 196 13.95 17.99 -9.96
C ALA A 196 14.59 16.73 -9.36
N GLU A 197 14.54 15.57 -10.05
CA GLU A 197 15.25 14.36 -9.62
C GLU A 197 16.76 14.57 -9.55
N LYS A 198 17.33 15.48 -10.37
CA LYS A 198 18.78 15.71 -10.42
C LYS A 198 19.37 16.24 -9.12
N THR A 199 18.59 16.97 -8.33
CA THR A 199 19.05 17.54 -7.06
C THR A 199 19.02 16.52 -5.92
N ASP A 200 18.20 15.48 -6.04
CA ASP A 200 18.05 14.42 -5.07
C ASP A 200 17.76 13.09 -5.79
N PRO A 201 18.81 12.45 -6.33
CA PRO A 201 18.66 11.22 -7.10
C PRO A 201 18.06 10.08 -6.27
N PRO A 202 17.25 9.20 -6.88
CA PRO A 202 16.66 8.06 -6.18
C PRO A 202 17.74 7.06 -5.76
N ASP A 203 17.55 6.46 -4.58
CA ASP A 203 18.37 5.35 -4.05
C ASP A 203 17.73 3.97 -4.31
N TRP A 204 16.74 3.91 -5.22
CA TRP A 204 16.07 2.68 -5.65
C TRP A 204 16.36 2.39 -7.13
N PRO A 205 16.24 1.13 -7.58
CA PRO A 205 16.40 0.77 -8.98
C PRO A 205 15.47 1.58 -9.90
N ARG A 206 15.90 1.83 -11.14
CA ARG A 206 15.05 2.48 -12.13
C ARG A 206 13.81 1.62 -12.41
N ILE A 207 12.63 2.22 -12.30
CA ILE A 207 11.34 1.56 -12.54
C ILE A 207 10.65 2.25 -13.72
N ASP A 208 10.12 1.45 -14.65
CA ASP A 208 9.52 1.97 -15.89
C ASP A 208 8.18 2.68 -15.67
N THR A 209 7.45 2.31 -14.62
CA THR A 209 6.13 2.91 -14.34
C THR A 209 6.02 3.33 -12.87
N LEU A 210 5.96 4.64 -12.65
CA LEU A 210 5.88 5.25 -11.33
C LEU A 210 4.46 5.72 -10.97
N ALA A 211 3.48 5.56 -11.87
CA ALA A 211 2.14 6.13 -11.69
C ALA A 211 1.50 5.70 -10.36
N TRP A 212 1.55 4.40 -10.03
CA TRP A 212 0.97 3.88 -8.79
C TRP A 212 1.69 4.42 -7.54
N VAL A 213 3.02 4.33 -7.48
CA VAL A 213 3.79 4.79 -6.30
C VAL A 213 3.64 6.29 -6.06
N LYS A 214 3.59 7.09 -7.13
CA LYS A 214 3.37 8.54 -7.03
C LYS A 214 1.97 8.87 -6.54
N HIS A 215 0.95 8.24 -7.11
CA HIS A 215 -0.44 8.42 -6.69
C HIS A 215 -0.65 8.02 -5.23
N ARG A 216 -0.03 6.91 -4.81
CA ARG A 216 -0.10 6.44 -3.42
C ARG A 216 0.58 7.41 -2.46
N ALA A 217 1.77 7.90 -2.83
CA ALA A 217 2.52 8.89 -2.05
C ALA A 217 1.77 10.22 -1.93
N SER A 218 1.26 10.76 -3.04
CA SER A 218 0.54 12.05 -3.04
C SER A 218 -0.71 11.99 -2.19
N ARG A 219 -1.51 10.93 -2.35
CA ARG A 219 -2.71 10.70 -1.54
C ARG A 219 -2.39 10.67 -0.05
N SER A 220 -1.36 9.91 0.34
CA SER A 220 -0.98 9.80 1.75
C SER A 220 -0.51 11.12 2.34
N LEU A 221 0.24 11.92 1.57
CA LEU A 221 0.65 13.26 1.97
C LEU A 221 -0.54 14.20 2.10
N ALA A 222 -1.45 14.18 1.11
CA ALA A 222 -2.66 15.00 1.10
C ALA A 222 -3.57 14.68 2.30
N GLU A 223 -3.80 13.39 2.58
CA GLU A 223 -4.55 12.90 3.75
C GLU A 223 -3.90 13.36 5.07
N HIS A 224 -2.58 13.21 5.20
CA HIS A 224 -1.85 13.61 6.40
C HIS A 224 -1.94 15.12 6.65
N LEU A 225 -1.85 15.92 5.58
CA LEU A 225 -1.90 17.38 5.61
C LEU A 225 -3.32 17.96 5.63
N GLY A 226 -4.36 17.12 5.49
CA GLY A 226 -5.76 17.57 5.46
C GLY A 226 -6.12 18.42 4.23
N VAL A 227 -5.49 18.17 3.08
CA VAL A 227 -5.73 18.88 1.82
C VAL A 227 -6.23 17.95 0.71
N PRO A 228 -6.94 18.47 -0.32
CA PRO A 228 -7.30 17.65 -1.48
C PRO A 228 -6.07 17.15 -2.25
N ASP A 229 -6.11 15.89 -2.70
CA ASP A 229 -5.11 15.31 -3.60
C ASP A 229 -5.34 15.82 -5.03
N ALA A 230 -4.46 16.72 -5.49
CA ALA A 230 -4.48 17.31 -6.83
C ALA A 230 -3.32 16.82 -7.71
N PHE A 231 -2.48 15.91 -7.19
CA PHE A 231 -1.32 15.42 -7.90
C PHE A 231 -1.74 14.56 -9.09
N ARG A 232 -1.08 14.75 -10.24
CA ARG A 232 -1.33 13.97 -11.47
C ARG A 232 -0.02 13.35 -11.95
N PRO A 233 0.18 12.03 -11.84
CA PRO A 233 1.43 11.38 -12.24
C PRO A 233 1.70 11.44 -13.74
N ASP A 234 0.65 11.62 -14.54
CA ASP A 234 0.64 11.82 -16.00
C ASP A 234 0.61 13.30 -16.41
N GLY A 235 0.54 14.22 -15.44
CA GLY A 235 0.60 15.66 -15.67
C GLY A 235 1.97 16.13 -16.17
N SER A 236 2.06 17.40 -16.56
CA SER A 236 3.33 18.01 -16.95
C SER A 236 4.37 17.92 -15.83
N TRP A 237 5.66 17.93 -16.17
CA TRP A 237 6.71 17.98 -15.15
C TRP A 237 6.56 19.16 -14.19
N GLN A 238 6.15 20.33 -14.71
CA GLN A 238 5.91 21.51 -13.90
C GLN A 238 4.80 21.26 -12.87
N HIS A 239 3.67 20.67 -13.27
CA HIS A 239 2.58 20.30 -12.36
C HIS A 239 3.06 19.38 -11.23
N GLN A 240 3.82 18.34 -11.58
CA GLN A 240 4.33 17.38 -10.60
C GLN A 240 5.30 18.04 -9.61
N ILE A 241 6.15 18.95 -10.09
CA ILE A 241 7.09 19.70 -9.25
C ILE A 241 6.34 20.68 -8.33
N ASP A 242 5.36 21.41 -8.86
CA ASP A 242 4.59 22.41 -8.11
C ASP A 242 3.79 21.76 -6.97
N GLU A 243 3.11 20.64 -7.23
CA GLU A 243 2.38 19.90 -6.19
C GLU A 243 3.33 19.29 -5.15
N ALA A 244 4.50 18.77 -5.56
CA ALA A 244 5.50 18.29 -4.61
C ALA A 244 6.04 19.42 -3.71
N LEU A 245 6.34 20.60 -4.27
CA LEU A 245 6.76 21.79 -3.52
C LEU A 245 5.68 22.30 -2.57
N LYS A 246 4.41 22.24 -2.99
CA LYS A 246 3.28 22.58 -2.14
C LYS A 246 3.21 21.67 -0.90
N TYR A 247 3.33 20.35 -1.07
CA TYR A 247 3.36 19.44 0.08
C TYR A 247 4.57 19.68 0.98
N GLU A 248 5.75 19.94 0.40
CA GLU A 248 6.96 20.26 1.17
C GLU A 248 6.80 21.53 2.03
N ARG A 249 6.22 22.60 1.46
CA ARG A 249 5.91 23.83 2.23
C ARG A 249 4.95 23.57 3.38
N LEU A 250 3.85 22.85 3.12
CA LEU A 250 2.85 22.55 4.15
C LEU A 250 3.44 21.70 5.29
N LEU A 251 4.36 20.78 4.98
CA LEU A 251 5.09 20.00 6.00
C LEU A 251 5.98 20.90 6.86
N MET A 252 6.67 21.88 6.26
CA MET A 252 7.48 22.86 7.01
C MET A 252 6.61 23.72 7.93
N GLU A 253 5.49 24.24 7.43
CA GLU A 253 4.53 25.03 8.22
C GLU A 253 3.95 24.23 9.40
N MET A 254 3.69 22.93 9.21
CA MET A 254 3.22 22.04 10.27
C MET A 254 4.26 21.89 11.39
N VAL A 255 5.53 21.69 11.03
CA VAL A 255 6.65 21.60 11.98
C VAL A 255 6.86 22.93 12.73
N GLU A 256 6.80 24.06 12.03
CA GLU A 256 6.94 25.40 12.63
C GLU A 256 5.81 25.73 13.60
N THR A 257 4.59 25.26 13.32
CA THR A 257 3.41 25.52 14.17
C THR A 257 3.19 24.48 15.27
N GLY A 258 4.03 23.44 15.34
CA GLY A 258 3.90 22.36 16.33
C GLY A 258 2.59 21.57 16.21
N ARG A 259 2.03 21.50 14.99
CA ARG A 259 0.78 20.78 14.70
C ARG A 259 1.03 19.34 14.28
#